data_AF-H3BVL0-F1
#
_entry.id   AF-H3BVL0-F1
#
_cell.length_a   1.000
_cell.length_b   1.000
_cell.length_c   1.000
_cell.angle_alpha   90.00
_cell.angle_beta   90.00
_cell.angle_gamma   90.00
#
_symmetry.space_group_name_H-M   'P 1'
#
loop_
_entity.id
_entity.type
_entity.pdbx_description
1 polymer ?
#
loop_
_entity_poly.entity_id
_entity_poly.type
_entity_poly.pdbx_seq_one_letter_code
_entity_poly.pdbx_strand_id
1 'polypeptide(L)'
;TNMRAVFCRRCDLIVEVCHPQIVKEFGSLFLSHAHFMGVFIRMSKHPSCFRLTGEALSDWKEGEGRRVLFSGSVAELCPLAPNNVNTMAAAAVAAGALGFAGVRGEIVSDTALADSHLVEVEVTGCDGFSVNAVRRNPAALGAVTGSATYASFWSSVQGKCKLFFLSKIHFM
;
A
#
# COMPACT_ATOMS: atom_id res chain seq x y z
N THR A 1 -26.06 4.53 3.79
CA THR A 1 -25.67 5.94 3.58
C THR A 1 -25.46 6.15 2.08
N ASN A 2 -26.06 7.16 1.47
CA ASN A 2 -25.88 7.42 0.03
C ASN A 2 -24.44 7.88 -0.22
N MET A 3 -23.60 7.03 -0.83
CA MET A 3 -22.18 7.34 -1.08
C MET A 3 -22.00 8.59 -1.94
N ARG A 4 -22.93 8.89 -2.86
CA ARG A 4 -22.88 10.12 -3.66
C ARG A 4 -23.03 11.39 -2.81
N ALA A 5 -23.77 11.32 -1.71
CA ALA A 5 -23.93 12.45 -0.79
C ALA A 5 -22.68 12.69 0.09
N VAL A 6 -21.80 11.71 0.23
CA VAL A 6 -20.52 11.84 0.96
C VAL A 6 -19.52 12.66 0.15
N PHE A 7 -19.48 12.52 -1.19
CA PHE A 7 -18.60 13.32 -2.06
C PHE A 7 -18.97 14.81 -2.13
N CYS A 8 -20.22 15.17 -1.81
CA CYS A 8 -20.60 16.56 -1.61
C CYS A 8 -19.99 17.17 -0.33
N ARG A 9 -19.44 16.34 0.56
CA ARG A 9 -18.70 16.76 1.75
C ARG A 9 -17.21 16.57 1.45
N ARG A 10 -16.42 17.63 1.61
CA ARG A 10 -14.96 17.62 1.41
C ARG A 10 -14.36 16.51 2.29
N CYS A 11 -13.88 15.43 1.68
CA CYS A 11 -13.30 14.29 2.40
C CYS A 11 -11.78 14.35 2.32
N ASP A 12 -11.11 14.40 3.47
CA ASP A 12 -9.64 14.50 3.52
C ASP A 12 -8.95 13.12 3.51
N LEU A 13 -9.67 12.06 3.91
CA LEU A 13 -9.17 10.68 3.90
C LEU A 13 -10.28 9.69 3.54
N ILE A 14 -10.03 8.87 2.52
CA ILE A 14 -10.86 7.70 2.21
C ILE A 14 -10.06 6.46 2.63
N VAL A 15 -10.47 5.85 3.74
CA VAL A 15 -9.97 4.51 4.11
C VAL A 15 -10.93 3.49 3.53
N GLU A 16 -10.59 2.96 2.35
CA GLU A 16 -11.36 1.87 1.78
C GLU A 16 -10.82 0.52 2.25
N VAL A 17 -11.64 -0.23 2.98
CA VAL A 17 -11.36 -1.62 3.34
C VAL A 17 -12.13 -2.53 2.38
N CYS A 18 -11.67 -2.52 1.12
CA CYS A 18 -11.93 -3.45 0.01
C CYS A 18 -13.31 -4.13 -0.02
N HIS A 19 -14.38 -3.42 -0.41
CA HIS A 19 -15.59 -4.10 -0.90
C HIS A 19 -15.56 -4.06 -2.44
N PRO A 20 -15.43 -5.20 -3.16
CA PRO A 20 -15.21 -5.21 -4.62
C PRO A 20 -16.26 -4.45 -5.43
N GLN A 21 -17.53 -4.48 -4.97
CA GLN A 21 -18.61 -3.74 -5.62
C GLN A 21 -18.46 -2.23 -5.46
N ILE A 22 -17.91 -1.76 -4.33
CA ILE A 22 -17.69 -0.33 -4.08
C ILE A 22 -16.53 0.19 -4.91
N VAL A 23 -15.41 -0.55 -4.98
CA VAL A 23 -14.30 -0.24 -5.92
C VAL A 23 -14.83 -0.17 -7.36
N LYS A 24 -15.64 -1.15 -7.77
CA LYS A 24 -16.14 -1.23 -9.14
C LYS A 24 -17.09 -0.07 -9.48
N GLU A 25 -17.94 0.33 -8.54
CA GLU A 25 -18.97 1.35 -8.76
C GLU A 25 -18.48 2.77 -8.53
N PHE A 26 -17.57 2.98 -7.56
CA PHE A 26 -17.15 4.31 -7.12
C PHE A 26 -15.63 4.54 -7.18
N GLY A 27 -14.82 3.54 -7.54
CA GLY A 27 -13.36 3.66 -7.54
C GLY A 27 -12.87 4.84 -8.38
N SER A 28 -13.38 5.01 -9.60
CA SER A 28 -13.02 6.17 -10.45
C SER A 28 -13.39 7.51 -9.80
N LEU A 29 -14.50 7.57 -9.07
CA LEU A 29 -14.93 8.75 -8.34
C LEU A 29 -14.05 9.02 -7.11
N PHE A 30 -13.58 7.98 -6.41
CA PHE A 30 -12.63 8.13 -5.32
C PHE A 30 -11.31 8.70 -5.85
N LEU A 31 -10.82 8.14 -6.96
CA LEU A 31 -9.59 8.57 -7.60
C LEU A 31 -9.68 10.01 -8.15
N SER A 32 -10.85 10.45 -8.63
CA SER A 32 -11.02 11.82 -9.12
C SER A 32 -10.94 12.89 -8.02
N HIS A 33 -11.05 12.49 -6.75
CA HIS A 33 -10.96 13.39 -5.59
C HIS A 33 -9.71 13.15 -4.74
N ALA A 34 -8.88 12.17 -5.09
CA ALA A 34 -7.64 11.85 -4.40
C ALA A 34 -6.52 12.80 -4.84
N HIS A 35 -6.45 13.97 -4.20
CA HIS A 35 -5.41 14.96 -4.45
C HIS A 35 -4.34 14.89 -3.36
N PHE A 36 -3.31 14.08 -3.59
CA PHE A 36 -2.17 13.96 -2.68
C PHE A 36 -1.03 14.86 -3.14
N MET A 37 -0.44 15.59 -2.21
CA MET A 37 0.77 16.39 -2.47
C MET A 37 2.04 15.55 -2.34
N GLY A 38 2.01 14.49 -1.52
CA GLY A 38 3.09 13.55 -1.37
C GLY A 38 2.59 12.19 -0.92
N VAL A 39 3.20 11.14 -1.47
CA VAL A 39 2.95 9.75 -1.06
C VAL A 39 4.29 9.04 -0.98
N PHE A 40 4.59 8.52 0.20
CA PHE A 40 5.75 7.68 0.47
C PHE A 40 5.29 6.31 0.96
N ILE A 41 5.88 5.26 0.43
CA ILE A 41 5.56 3.89 0.82
C ILE A 41 6.84 3.12 1.06
N ARG A 42 6.93 2.45 2.20
CA ARG A 42 8.00 1.51 2.53
C ARG A 42 7.44 0.11 2.64
N MET A 43 8.07 -0.85 1.97
CA MET A 43 7.82 -2.28 2.16
C MET A 43 9.02 -2.91 2.86
N SER A 44 8.79 -3.43 4.06
CA SER A 44 9.81 -4.14 4.83
C SER A 44 9.45 -5.62 4.93
N LYS A 45 10.39 -6.51 4.61
CA LYS A 45 10.21 -7.96 4.72
C LYS A 45 11.50 -8.65 5.17
N HIS A 46 11.37 -9.91 5.59
CA HIS A 46 12.51 -10.80 5.67
C HIS A 46 13.21 -10.88 4.29
N PRO A 47 14.55 -10.92 4.24
CA PRO A 47 15.32 -10.97 3.01
C PRO A 47 14.92 -12.13 2.09
N SER A 48 14.67 -13.31 2.67
CA SER A 48 14.22 -14.49 1.92
C SER A 48 12.85 -14.33 1.25
N CYS A 49 12.07 -13.30 1.61
CA CYS A 49 10.76 -13.00 1.04
C CYS A 49 10.81 -12.04 -0.16
N PHE A 50 11.99 -11.55 -0.55
CA PHE A 50 12.16 -10.68 -1.72
C PHE A 50 12.44 -11.47 -3.00
N ARG A 51 11.76 -11.10 -4.09
CA ARG A 51 12.01 -11.61 -5.46
C ARG A 51 12.31 -10.42 -6.35
N LEU A 52 13.56 -9.98 -6.27
CA LEU A 52 14.04 -8.78 -6.94
C LEU A 52 14.80 -9.18 -8.21
N THR A 53 14.78 -8.32 -9.22
CA THR A 53 15.42 -8.53 -10.51
C THR A 53 16.70 -7.71 -10.61
N GLY A 54 17.75 -8.27 -11.24
CA GLY A 54 19.04 -7.62 -11.43
C GLY A 54 20.07 -7.84 -10.31
N GLU A 55 21.28 -7.32 -10.49
CA GLU A 55 22.43 -7.47 -9.58
C GLU A 55 22.38 -6.56 -8.34
N ALA A 56 21.34 -5.73 -8.18
CA ALA A 56 21.29 -4.64 -7.19
C ALA A 56 21.32 -5.08 -5.70
N LEU A 57 21.49 -6.38 -5.42
CA LEU A 57 21.36 -7.00 -4.10
C LEU A 57 22.40 -8.07 -3.83
N SER A 58 23.35 -8.29 -4.73
CA SER A 58 24.30 -9.40 -4.69
C SER A 58 25.13 -9.48 -3.41
N ASP A 59 25.25 -8.36 -2.68
CA ASP A 59 26.17 -8.24 -1.55
C ASP A 59 25.48 -8.24 -0.18
N TRP A 60 24.18 -8.55 -0.12
CA TRP A 60 23.42 -8.51 1.13
C TRP A 60 23.56 -9.81 1.94
N LYS A 61 23.91 -9.71 3.24
CA LYS A 61 24.07 -10.87 4.14
C LYS A 61 23.06 -10.86 5.29
N GLU A 62 22.59 -12.05 5.66
CA GLU A 62 21.59 -12.27 6.73
C GLU A 62 21.99 -11.69 8.10
N GLY A 63 23.30 -11.55 8.36
CA GLY A 63 23.82 -10.93 9.58
C GLY A 63 23.69 -9.39 9.67
N GLU A 64 23.27 -8.69 8.62
CA GLU A 64 23.22 -7.21 8.60
C GLU A 64 22.00 -6.62 9.33
N GLY A 65 21.02 -7.44 9.71
CA GLY A 65 19.82 -6.96 10.40
C GLY A 65 18.86 -6.25 9.44
N ARG A 66 18.86 -4.91 9.46
CA ARG A 66 17.97 -4.05 8.67
C ARG A 66 18.76 -3.20 7.66
N ARG A 67 18.37 -3.26 6.39
CA ARG A 67 19.00 -2.49 5.30
C ARG A 67 18.00 -2.00 4.27
N VAL A 68 18.14 -0.74 3.85
CA VAL A 68 17.43 -0.21 2.69
C VAL A 68 18.06 -0.77 1.42
N LEU A 69 17.27 -1.49 0.64
CA LEU A 69 17.68 -2.10 -0.62
C LEU A 69 17.45 -1.18 -1.81
N PHE A 70 16.43 -0.33 -1.72
CA PHE A 70 16.09 0.66 -2.74
C PHE A 70 15.36 1.83 -2.10
N SER A 71 15.62 3.06 -2.55
CA SER A 71 14.84 4.26 -2.24
C SER A 71 14.81 5.16 -3.49
N GLY A 72 13.62 5.45 -4.02
CA GLY A 72 13.47 6.16 -5.28
C GLY A 72 12.00 6.28 -5.69
N SER A 73 11.73 6.57 -6.96
CA SER A 73 10.36 6.61 -7.47
C SER A 73 9.76 5.21 -7.63
N VAL A 74 8.44 5.10 -7.58
CA VAL A 74 7.74 3.83 -7.89
C VAL A 74 7.96 3.42 -9.35
N ALA A 75 8.15 4.39 -10.26
CA ALA A 75 8.47 4.14 -11.67
C ALA A 75 9.78 3.33 -11.82
N GLU A 76 10.84 3.72 -11.10
CA GLU A 76 12.13 3.01 -11.09
C GLU A 76 12.04 1.68 -10.36
N LEU A 77 11.21 1.60 -9.32
CA LEU A 77 11.10 0.41 -8.48
C LEU A 77 10.32 -0.73 -9.14
N CYS A 78 9.26 -0.43 -9.89
CA CYS A 78 8.43 -1.44 -10.56
C CYS A 78 9.21 -2.46 -11.40
N PRO A 79 10.17 -2.08 -12.26
CA PRO A 79 10.95 -3.04 -13.03
C PRO A 79 11.93 -3.86 -12.17
N LEU A 80 12.38 -3.32 -11.02
CA LEU A 80 13.34 -3.97 -10.10
C LEU A 80 12.68 -4.98 -9.14
N ALA A 81 11.40 -4.78 -8.84
CA ALA A 81 10.70 -5.52 -7.79
C ALA A 81 9.25 -5.91 -8.16
N PRO A 82 8.97 -6.41 -9.38
CA PRO A 82 7.61 -6.53 -9.91
C PRO A 82 6.67 -7.38 -9.05
N ASN A 83 7.21 -8.37 -8.31
CA ASN A 83 6.43 -9.25 -7.45
C ASN A 83 6.14 -8.68 -6.05
N ASN A 84 6.84 -7.62 -5.66
CA ASN A 84 6.82 -7.10 -4.28
C ASN A 84 6.08 -5.76 -4.16
N VAL A 85 5.84 -5.05 -5.27
CA VAL A 85 5.46 -3.63 -5.26
C VAL A 85 4.06 -3.34 -5.78
N ASN A 86 3.19 -4.34 -5.88
CA ASN A 86 1.79 -4.16 -6.28
C ASN A 86 1.04 -3.13 -5.43
N THR A 87 1.30 -3.07 -4.11
CA THR A 87 0.71 -2.05 -3.23
C THR A 87 1.19 -0.64 -3.59
N MET A 88 2.46 -0.48 -3.96
CA MET A 88 3.03 0.81 -4.35
C MET A 88 2.54 1.25 -5.72
N ALA A 89 2.45 0.33 -6.67
CA ALA A 89 1.89 0.58 -7.99
C ALA A 89 0.41 0.99 -7.90
N ALA A 90 -0.38 0.31 -7.05
CA ALA A 90 -1.77 0.70 -6.81
C ALA A 90 -1.89 2.11 -6.22
N ALA A 91 -1.02 2.46 -5.27
CA ALA A 91 -0.99 3.82 -4.72
C ALA A 91 -0.55 4.86 -5.75
N ALA A 92 0.39 4.54 -6.64
CA ALA A 92 0.79 5.42 -7.74
C ALA A 92 -0.34 5.66 -8.74
N VAL A 93 -1.14 4.63 -9.05
CA VAL A 93 -2.37 4.77 -9.86
C VAL A 93 -3.38 5.64 -9.12
N ALA A 94 -3.51 5.48 -7.81
CA ALA A 94 -4.48 6.21 -7.01
C ALA A 94 -4.09 7.68 -6.82
N ALA A 95 -2.80 7.97 -6.67
CA ALA A 95 -2.24 9.31 -6.54
C ALA A 95 -2.11 9.97 -7.91
N GLY A 96 -3.23 10.19 -8.60
CA GLY A 96 -3.25 10.63 -10.01
C GLY A 96 -2.42 11.88 -10.31
N ALA A 97 -2.31 12.82 -9.34
CA ALA A 97 -1.48 14.02 -9.49
C ALA A 97 0.03 13.74 -9.44
N LEU A 98 0.47 12.68 -8.75
CA LEU A 98 1.87 12.29 -8.59
C LEU A 98 2.28 11.22 -9.60
N GLY A 99 1.40 10.24 -9.84
CA GLY A 99 1.69 9.07 -10.66
C GLY A 99 2.91 8.27 -10.18
N PHE A 100 3.40 7.37 -11.05
CA PHE A 100 4.53 6.49 -10.71
C PHE A 100 5.84 7.23 -10.44
N ALA A 101 6.07 8.36 -11.12
CA ALA A 101 7.29 9.14 -10.96
C ALA A 101 7.28 10.00 -9.68
N GLY A 102 6.11 10.49 -9.26
CA GLY A 102 5.96 11.35 -8.08
C GLY A 102 5.76 10.59 -6.77
N VAL A 103 5.26 9.35 -6.81
CA VAL A 103 5.18 8.51 -5.60
C VAL A 103 6.55 7.92 -5.27
N ARG A 104 6.98 8.05 -4.01
CA ARG A 104 8.26 7.53 -3.53
C ARG A 104 8.09 6.14 -2.91
N GLY A 105 8.93 5.20 -3.33
CA GLY A 105 8.96 3.83 -2.84
C GLY A 105 10.30 3.48 -2.17
N GLU A 106 10.22 2.72 -1.09
CA GLU A 106 11.39 2.16 -0.39
C GLU A 106 11.21 0.66 -0.15
N ILE A 107 12.25 -0.11 -0.47
CA ILE A 107 12.34 -1.53 -0.12
C ILE A 107 13.35 -1.70 1.00
N VAL A 108 12.92 -2.32 2.08
CA VAL A 108 13.76 -2.60 3.25
C VAL A 108 13.81 -4.09 3.51
N SER A 109 15.02 -4.61 3.59
CA SER A 109 15.30 -5.93 4.13
C SER A 109 15.44 -5.83 5.64
N ASP A 110 14.77 -6.70 6.39
CA ASP A 110 14.82 -6.73 7.84
C ASP A 110 14.70 -8.16 8.37
N THR A 111 15.76 -8.71 8.96
CA THR A 111 15.77 -10.08 9.50
C THR A 111 14.91 -10.24 10.74
N ALA A 112 14.52 -9.16 11.42
CA ALA A 112 13.58 -9.23 12.54
C ALA A 112 12.15 -9.58 12.09
N LEU A 113 11.84 -9.43 10.80
CA LEU A 113 10.51 -9.67 10.22
C LEU A 113 10.30 -11.12 9.81
N ALA A 114 10.51 -12.07 10.73
CA ALA A 114 10.47 -13.50 10.45
C ALA A 114 9.05 -14.05 10.16
N ASP A 115 8.00 -13.37 10.63
CA ASP A 115 6.61 -13.85 10.63
C ASP A 115 5.62 -12.88 9.98
N SER A 116 6.10 -11.77 9.43
CA SER A 116 5.23 -10.71 8.93
C SER A 116 5.91 -9.82 7.90
N HIS A 117 5.10 -9.24 7.02
CA HIS A 117 5.48 -8.16 6.11
C HIS A 117 4.90 -6.85 6.63
N LEU A 118 5.69 -5.79 6.53
CA LEU A 118 5.27 -4.44 6.87
C LEU A 118 5.14 -3.59 5.62
N VAL A 119 4.03 -2.86 5.52
CA VAL A 119 3.88 -1.74 4.60
C VAL A 119 3.56 -0.50 5.41
N GLU A 120 4.43 0.49 5.32
CA GLU A 120 4.22 1.81 5.90
C GLU A 120 3.85 2.76 4.75
N VAL A 121 2.82 3.56 4.96
CA VAL A 121 2.34 4.56 4.00
C VAL A 121 2.28 5.89 4.72
N GLU A 122 2.97 6.87 4.18
CA GLU A 122 2.88 8.27 4.57
C GLU A 122 2.26 9.06 3.41
N VAL A 123 1.23 9.84 3.72
CA VAL A 123 0.52 10.66 2.74
C VAL A 123 0.43 12.08 3.26
N THR A 124 0.78 13.05 2.42
CA THR A 124 0.58 14.47 2.69
C THR A 124 -0.46 15.05 1.75
N GLY A 125 -1.39 15.80 2.34
CA GLY A 125 -2.42 16.57 1.64
C GLY A 125 -2.18 18.07 1.79
N CYS A 126 -3.15 18.87 1.36
CA CYS A 126 -3.11 20.32 1.50
C CYS A 126 -3.13 20.76 2.98
N ASP A 127 -2.75 22.02 3.22
CA ASP A 127 -2.90 22.69 4.53
C ASP A 127 -2.20 21.97 5.70
N GLY A 128 -1.11 21.25 5.41
CA GLY A 128 -0.31 20.53 6.40
C GLY A 128 -0.91 19.20 6.87
N PHE A 129 -1.98 18.72 6.23
CA PHE A 129 -2.55 17.40 6.50
C PHE A 129 -1.52 16.30 6.20
N SER A 130 -1.32 15.38 7.16
CA SER A 130 -0.47 14.21 6.99
C SER A 130 -1.06 13.00 7.70
N VAL A 131 -0.96 11.84 7.06
CA VAL A 131 -1.42 10.55 7.59
C VAL A 131 -0.31 9.53 7.47
N ASN A 132 -0.08 8.81 8.57
CA ASN A 132 0.78 7.65 8.62
C ASN A 132 -0.05 6.40 8.91
N ALA A 133 0.09 5.38 8.07
CA ALA A 133 -0.58 4.09 8.23
C ALA A 133 0.45 2.96 8.14
N VAL A 134 0.31 1.97 9.01
CA VAL A 134 1.16 0.77 9.01
C VAL A 134 0.28 -0.46 8.87
N ARG A 135 0.50 -1.22 7.81
CA ARG A 135 -0.12 -2.53 7.59
C ARG A 135 0.89 -3.62 7.92
N ARG A 136 0.60 -4.41 8.96
CA ARG A 136 1.32 -5.66 9.26
C ARG A 136 0.50 -6.83 8.73
N ASN A 137 1.10 -7.61 7.84
CA ASN A 137 0.47 -8.79 7.25
C ASN A 137 1.26 -10.04 7.67
N PRO A 138 0.66 -11.02 8.37
CA PRO A 138 1.32 -12.28 8.69
C PRO A 138 1.85 -12.98 7.43
N ALA A 139 3.06 -13.49 7.50
CA ALA A 139 3.73 -14.17 6.40
C ALA A 139 4.73 -15.20 6.93
N ALA A 140 4.74 -16.40 6.35
CA ALA A 140 5.78 -17.38 6.66
C ALA A 140 7.12 -16.94 6.07
N LEU A 141 8.22 -17.36 6.71
CA LEU A 141 9.57 -17.11 6.20
C LEU A 141 9.71 -17.61 4.75
N GLY A 142 10.25 -16.78 3.86
CA GLY A 142 10.39 -17.08 2.43
C GLY A 142 9.14 -16.86 1.57
N ALA A 143 7.99 -16.55 2.18
CA ALA A 143 6.77 -16.25 1.42
C ALA A 143 6.84 -14.85 0.81
N VAL A 144 6.64 -14.75 -0.50
CA VAL A 144 6.67 -13.44 -1.19
C VAL A 144 5.46 -12.59 -0.82
N THR A 145 4.32 -13.21 -0.53
CA THR A 145 3.06 -12.57 -0.19
C THR A 145 2.51 -13.14 1.12
N GLY A 146 1.93 -12.27 1.96
CA GLY A 146 1.37 -12.68 3.25
C GLY A 146 0.02 -13.39 3.10
N SER A 147 -0.33 -14.21 4.08
CA SER A 147 -1.49 -15.11 4.03
C SER A 147 -2.82 -14.36 3.93
N ALA A 148 -2.92 -13.15 4.52
CA ALA A 148 -4.15 -12.36 4.44
C ALA A 148 -4.45 -11.89 3.00
N THR A 149 -3.47 -11.76 2.12
CA THR A 149 -3.70 -11.33 0.73
C THR A 149 -4.47 -12.36 -0.06
N TYR A 150 -4.19 -13.66 0.15
CA TYR A 150 -4.94 -14.74 -0.49
C TYR A 150 -6.40 -14.74 0.01
N ALA A 151 -6.59 -14.60 1.32
CA ALA A 151 -7.93 -14.49 1.91
C ALA A 151 -8.70 -13.27 1.37
N SER A 152 -8.06 -12.09 1.31
CA SER A 152 -8.67 -10.88 0.76
C SER A 152 -9.04 -11.02 -0.72
N PHE A 153 -8.18 -11.64 -1.53
CA PHE A 153 -8.46 -11.91 -2.94
C PHE A 153 -9.62 -12.90 -3.09
N TRP A 154 -9.59 -14.01 -2.34
CA TRP A 154 -10.63 -15.04 -2.39
C TRP A 154 -11.99 -14.53 -1.89
N SER A 155 -12.02 -13.77 -0.79
CA SER A 155 -13.22 -13.10 -0.31
C SER A 155 -13.78 -12.09 -1.31
N SER A 156 -12.90 -11.45 -2.10
CA SER A 156 -13.30 -10.54 -3.18
C SER A 156 -13.99 -11.29 -4.33
N VAL A 157 -13.40 -12.41 -4.77
CA VAL A 157 -13.97 -13.28 -5.83
C VAL A 157 -15.32 -13.84 -5.42
N GLN A 158 -15.49 -14.21 -4.15
CA GLN A 158 -16.73 -14.81 -3.65
C GLN A 158 -17.84 -13.79 -3.37
N GLY A 159 -17.57 -12.48 -3.46
CA GLY A 159 -18.51 -11.45 -2.98
C GLY A 159 -18.82 -11.57 -1.48
N LYS A 160 -18.00 -12.32 -0.73
CA LYS A 160 -18.16 -12.63 0.70
C LYS A 160 -17.18 -11.85 1.55
N CYS A 161 -16.79 -10.65 1.10
CA CYS A 161 -15.96 -9.76 1.90
C CYS A 161 -16.78 -9.34 3.14
N LYS A 162 -16.65 -10.09 4.22
CA LYS A 162 -17.22 -9.80 5.53
C LYS A 162 -16.21 -8.94 6.27
N LEU A 163 -16.44 -7.61 6.38
CA LEU A 163 -16.84 -6.96 7.64
C LEU A 163 -16.69 -5.41 7.68
N PHE A 164 -17.61 -4.85 8.49
CA PHE A 164 -17.68 -3.56 9.19
C PHE A 164 -17.68 -2.23 8.43
N PHE A 165 -18.91 -1.72 8.27
CA PHE A 165 -19.22 -0.30 8.21
C PHE A 165 -19.30 0.31 9.62
N LEU A 166 -19.03 1.63 9.68
CA LEU A 166 -19.24 2.61 10.76
C LEU A 166 -18.18 2.73 11.86
N SER A 167 -17.44 3.85 11.81
CA SER A 167 -17.64 4.87 12.84
C SER A 167 -17.98 6.21 12.19
N LYS A 168 -19.04 6.85 12.70
CA LYS A 168 -19.39 8.25 12.44
C LYS A 168 -18.19 9.10 12.83
N ILE A 169 -17.58 9.82 11.88
CA ILE A 169 -16.84 11.04 12.21
C ILE A 169 -17.89 12.15 12.24
N HIS A 170 -18.36 12.48 13.44
CA HIS A 170 -19.05 13.76 13.66
C HIS A 170 -17.99 14.85 13.59
N PHE A 171 -18.07 15.71 12.58
CA PHE A 171 -17.61 17.08 12.77
C PHE A 171 -18.76 17.83 13.45
N MET A 172 -18.49 18.38 14.64
CA MET A 172 -19.31 19.46 15.21
C MET A 172 -19.12 20.72 14.38
#